data_AF-A0A085WKB9-F1
#
_entry.id   AF-A0A085WKB9-F1
#
_cell.length_a   1.000
_cell.length_b   1.000
_cell.length_c   1.000
_cell.angle_alpha   90.00
_cell.angle_beta   90.00
_cell.angle_gamma   90.00
#
_symmetry.space_group_name_H-M   'P 1'
#
loop_
_entity.id
_entity.type
_entity.pdbx_description
1 polymer ?
#
loop_
_entity_poly.entity_id
_entity_poly.type
_entity_poly.pdbx_seq_one_letter_code
_entity_poly.pdbx_strand_id
1 'polypeptide(L)' 'MPSATFQSLQRALERIAYAPGRAAAEASLSATLDGLTVIYELNDAERSLTVVNILRTGH' A
#
# COMPACT_ATOMS: atom_id res chain seq x y z
N MET A 1 10.92 -14.28 13.43
CA MET A 1 10.56 -12.88 13.78
C MET A 1 10.42 -12.09 12.49
N PRO A 2 9.34 -11.33 12.26
CA PRO A 2 9.18 -10.53 11.05
C PRO A 2 10.26 -9.44 10.98
N SER A 3 10.84 -9.23 9.79
CA SER A 3 11.89 -8.24 9.57
C SER A 3 11.37 -6.81 9.81
N ALA A 4 12.28 -5.88 10.13
CA ALA A 4 11.93 -4.47 10.33
C ALA A 4 11.25 -3.87 9.07
N THR A 5 11.72 -4.25 7.88
CA THR A 5 11.13 -3.86 6.60
C THR A 5 9.69 -4.36 6.44
N PHE A 6 9.42 -5.62 6.81
CA PHE A 6 8.06 -6.18 6.75
C PHE A 6 7.11 -5.45 7.70
N GLN A 7 7.54 -5.17 8.93
CA GLN A 7 6.73 -4.43 9.91
C GLN A 7 6.45 -2.98 9.48
N SER A 8 7.39 -2.34 8.77
CA SER A 8 7.18 -1.00 8.23
C SER A 8 6.20 -1.01 7.05
N LEU A 9 6.32 -1.99 6.15
CA LEU A 9 5.38 -2.18 5.04
C LEU A 9 3.96 -2.44 5.56
N GLN A 10 3.80 -3.35 6.53
CA GLN A 10 2.51 -3.67 7.12
C GLN A 10 1.83 -2.41 7.68
N ARG A 11 2.54 -1.64 8.52
CA ARG A 11 2.01 -0.41 9.11
C ARG A 11 1.63 0.63 8.07
N ALA A 12 2.36 0.72 6.97
CA ALA A 12 2.01 1.63 5.89
C ALA A 12 0.74 1.22 5.16
N LEU A 13 0.59 -0.07 4.83
CA LEU A 13 -0.61 -0.60 4.18
C LEU A 13 -1.83 -0.45 5.10
N GLU A 14 -1.69 -0.68 6.40
CA GLU A 14 -2.74 -0.43 7.38
C GLU A 14 -3.15 1.05 7.38
N ARG A 15 -2.18 1.98 7.42
CA ARG A 15 -2.49 3.41 7.36
C ARG A 15 -3.20 3.81 6.07
N ILE A 16 -2.85 3.19 4.94
CA ILE A 16 -3.47 3.42 3.64
C ILE A 16 -4.92 2.91 3.65
N ALA A 17 -5.16 1.70 4.15
CA ALA A 17 -6.49 1.09 4.21
C ALA A 17 -7.45 1.80 5.18
N TYR A 18 -6.92 2.35 6.29
CA TYR A 18 -7.72 3.04 7.31
C TYR A 18 -7.80 4.57 7.12
N ALA A 19 -7.21 5.14 6.07
CA ALA A 19 -7.28 6.57 5.82
C ALA A 19 -8.71 6.97 5.36
N PRO A 20 -9.44 7.82 6.12
CA PRO A 20 -10.76 8.27 5.72
C PRO A 20 -10.68 9.20 4.51
N GLY A 21 -11.54 8.98 3.50
CA GLY A 21 -11.78 9.94 2.42
C GLY A 21 -11.00 9.75 1.12
N ARG A 22 -10.33 8.61 0.90
CA ARG A 22 -9.77 8.30 -0.43
C ARG A 22 -10.78 7.60 -1.31
N ALA A 23 -11.77 8.36 -1.78
CA ALA A 23 -12.59 8.01 -2.92
C ALA A 23 -11.74 8.09 -4.21
N ALA A 24 -10.81 7.17 -4.38
CA ALA A 24 -10.11 6.99 -5.66
C ALA A 24 -10.82 5.87 -6.39
N ALA A 25 -11.86 6.22 -7.15
CA ALA A 25 -12.48 5.34 -8.12
C ALA A 25 -11.39 4.72 -9.01
N GLU A 26 -11.21 3.40 -8.93
CA GLU A 26 -10.52 2.52 -9.89
C GLU A 26 -9.13 3.00 -10.40
N ALA A 27 -8.45 3.87 -9.66
CA ALA A 27 -7.14 4.36 -10.04
C ALA A 27 -6.07 3.58 -9.27
N SER A 28 -5.15 2.92 -9.98
CA SER A 28 -3.98 2.30 -9.38
C SER A 28 -3.16 3.37 -8.64
N LEU A 29 -3.10 3.25 -7.31
CA LEU A 29 -2.34 4.14 -6.45
C LEU A 29 -0.94 3.57 -6.22
N SER A 30 0.01 4.44 -5.89
CA SER A 30 1.35 4.02 -5.49
C SER A 30 1.77 4.67 -4.18
N ALA A 31 2.52 3.93 -3.37
CA ALA A 31 3.17 4.42 -2.16
C ALA A 31 4.61 3.94 -2.13
N THR A 32 5.53 4.84 -1.80
CA THR A 32 6.95 4.50 -1.65
C THR A 32 7.29 4.33 -0.17
N LEU A 33 7.91 3.19 0.17
CA LEU A 33 8.39 2.86 1.50
C LEU A 33 9.74 2.16 1.43
N ASP A 34 10.74 2.69 2.12
CA ASP A 34 12.01 2.00 2.37
C ASP A 34 12.69 1.47 1.07
N GLY A 35 12.63 2.26 0.00
CA GLY A 35 13.15 1.85 -1.32
C GLY A 35 12.28 0.83 -2.05
N LEU A 36 11.03 0.63 -1.63
CA LEU A 36 10.01 -0.12 -2.35
C LEU A 36 8.91 0.83 -2.82
N THR A 37 8.43 0.65 -4.05
CA THR A 37 7.20 1.26 -4.55
C THR A 37 6.13 0.19 -4.62
N VAL A 38 5.08 0.36 -3.83
CA VAL A 38 3.93 -0.53 -3.79
C VAL A 38 2.83 0.10 -4.63
N ILE A 39 2.36 -0.62 -5.64
CA ILE A 39 1.19 -0.29 -6.44
C ILE A 39 0.00 -1.05 -5.87
N TYR A 40 -1.06 -0.34 -5.53
CA TYR A 40 -2.25 -0.90 -4.89
C TYR A 40 -3.52 -0.25 -5.40
N GLU A 41 -4.62 -0.99 -5.27
CA GLU A 41 -5.97 -0.53 -5.57
C GLU A 41 -6.79 -0.55 -4.28
N LEU A 42 -7.64 0.46 -4.12
CA LEU A 42 -8.56 0.55 -2.98
C LEU A 42 -9.95 0.16 -3.47
N ASN A 43 -10.55 -0.81 -2.80
CA ASN A 43 -11.95 -1.13 -2.95
C ASN A 43 -12.71 -0.55 -1.75
N ASP A 44 -13.31 0.61 -1.94
CA ASP A 44 -14.08 1.30 -0.90
C ASP A 44 -15.32 0.49 -0.48
N ALA A 45 -15.97 -0.19 -1.43
CA ALA A 45 -17.17 -0.98 -1.16
C ALA A 45 -16.89 -2.14 -0.19
N GLU A 46 -15.73 -2.79 -0.32
CA GLU A 46 -15.31 -3.88 0.57
C GLU A 46 -14.37 -3.41 1.69
N ARG A 47 -14.05 -2.10 1.74
CA ARG A 47 -13.03 -1.50 2.62
C ARG A 47 -11.72 -2.31 2.60
N SER A 48 -11.33 -2.77 1.41
CA SER A 48 -10.18 -3.63 1.19
C SER A 48 -9.16 -2.94 0.29
N LEU A 49 -7.92 -3.36 0.41
CA LEU A 49 -6.81 -2.92 -0.42
C LEU A 49 -6.22 -4.15 -1.11
N THR A 50 -6.06 -4.07 -2.42
CA THR A 50 -5.39 -5.09 -3.21
C THR A 50 -4.02 -4.57 -3.63
N VAL A 51 -2.96 -5.26 -3.24
CA VAL A 51 -1.61 -4.96 -3.73
C VAL A 51 -1.45 -5.58 -5.10
N VAL A 52 -1.28 -4.75 -6.12
CA VAL A 52 -1.14 -5.17 -7.53
C VAL A 52 0.33 -5.50 -7.82
N ASN A 53 1.25 -4.69 -7.32
CA ASN A 53 2.68 -4.90 -7.58
C ASN A 53 3.55 -4.27 -6.48
N ILE A 54 4.74 -4.82 -6.27
CA ILE A 54 5.77 -4.26 -5.38
C ILE A 54 7.08 -4.21 -6.17
N LEU A 55 7.56 -3.00 -6.41
CA LEU A 55 8.80 -2.71 -7.11
C LEU A 55 9.86 -2.29 -6.11
N ARG A 56 11.12 -2.67 -6.32
CA ARG A 56 12.24 -2.06 -5.60
C ARG A 56 12.72 -0.83 -6.36
N THR A 57 12.66 0.34 -5.75
CA THR A 57 13.24 1.58 -6.26
C THR A 57 14.67 1.72 -5.73
N GLY A 58 15.65 1.29 -6.53
CA GLY A 58 17.08 1.48 -6.27
C GLY A 58 17.89 0.18 -6.30
N HIS A 59 18.83 0.14 -7.27
CA HIS A 59 19.99 -0.73 -7.53
C HIS A 59 19.96 -2.23 -7.22
#